data_AF-A0A644VWU4-F1
#
_entry.id   AF-A0A644VWU4-F1
#
_cell.length_a   1.000
_cell.length_b   1.000
_cell.length_c   1.000
_cell.angle_alpha   90.00
_cell.angle_beta   90.00
_cell.angle_gamma   90.00
#
_symmetry.space_group_name_H-M   'P 1'
#
loop_
_entity.id
_entity.type
_entity.pdbx_description
1 polymer ?
#
loop_
_entity_poly.entity_id
_entity_poly.type
_entity_poly.pdbx_seq_one_letter_code
_entity_poly.pdbx_strand_id
1 'polypeptide(L)'
;MMKDINILYIEDDKENREGLISVLSGNSIDDYSLQIDAIENFEDGIEKVISKDYHIIVLDIYKGKPEENGEQAGLNVLQEIQNKCFIPVIFYSGNTSNVTEYKSQVVGVVTKGDEGIEGLKLEIQRLAKNNLPFIKENIHKYLENEFKDYFWNIIHEERNKFTFEKNDFSLGYLMLRKFGNSLSKAKISEIIGDSDLTKNKVHPMEFYIYPTDAKSEYESGEILQKDDAVFVILTPSCDFIERFDKNGSSTGRKVGKVLLTKTELLKNTSEFNDFKKSKKEDDKNKLKKIVTSGKSDRYFFLPETPFIENRIIDFQNKVMVEYSDLKDYIRLAKLDNPFAEGMIASFIRYYNRIGYPDIDSDYIISRI
;
A
#
# COMPACT_ATOMS: atom_id res chain seq x y z
N MET A 1 -19.05 22.02 -6.17
CA MET A 1 -20.23 21.19 -5.87
C MET A 1 -19.84 20.36 -4.65
N MET A 2 -20.54 20.49 -3.53
CA MET A 2 -20.23 19.65 -2.34
C MET A 2 -20.46 18.18 -2.70
N LYS A 3 -19.59 17.29 -2.26
CA LYS A 3 -19.78 15.83 -2.44
C LYS A 3 -20.63 15.30 -1.29
N ASP A 4 -21.49 14.33 -1.55
CA ASP A 4 -22.27 13.69 -0.49
C ASP A 4 -21.49 12.51 0.11
N ILE A 5 -21.53 12.35 1.43
CA ILE A 5 -21.11 11.15 2.16
C ILE A 5 -22.37 10.45 2.67
N ASN A 6 -22.73 9.37 1.99
CA ASN A 6 -23.72 8.39 2.46
C ASN A 6 -23.16 7.54 3.62
N ILE A 7 -23.84 7.58 4.75
CA ILE A 7 -23.52 6.86 5.98
C ILE A 7 -24.67 5.90 6.31
N LEU A 8 -24.34 4.68 6.71
CA LEU A 8 -25.31 3.77 7.32
C LEU A 8 -25.00 3.62 8.81
N TYR A 9 -25.98 3.89 9.66
CA TYR A 9 -25.91 3.64 11.10
C TYR A 9 -26.70 2.38 11.48
N ILE A 10 -26.04 1.42 12.13
CA ILE A 10 -26.64 0.17 12.60
C ILE A 10 -26.66 0.20 14.13
N GLU A 11 -27.87 0.23 14.69
CA GLU A 11 -28.13 0.45 16.12
C GLU A 11 -29.55 -0.03 16.46
N ASP A 12 -29.72 -0.90 17.45
CA ASP A 12 -31.03 -1.43 17.84
C ASP A 12 -31.87 -0.45 18.67
N ASP A 13 -31.24 0.47 19.41
CA ASP A 13 -31.95 1.51 20.16
C ASP A 13 -32.52 2.62 19.26
N LYS A 14 -33.84 2.83 19.37
CA LYS A 14 -34.56 3.79 18.53
C LYS A 14 -34.19 5.25 18.83
N GLU A 15 -34.01 5.60 20.11
CA GLU A 15 -33.70 6.97 20.50
C GLU A 15 -32.31 7.37 20.01
N ASN A 16 -31.33 6.46 20.11
CA ASN A 16 -29.99 6.64 19.55
C ASN A 16 -30.04 6.86 18.03
N ARG A 17 -30.82 6.05 17.30
CA ARG A 17 -30.98 6.20 15.84
C ARG A 17 -31.59 7.56 15.46
N GLU A 18 -32.74 7.89 16.04
CA GLU A 18 -33.45 9.14 15.73
C GLU A 18 -32.63 10.36 16.13
N GLY A 19 -31.97 10.29 17.29
CA GLY A 19 -31.04 11.31 17.77
C GLY A 19 -29.91 11.54 16.78
N LEU A 20 -29.22 10.49 16.34
CA LEU A 20 -28.10 10.64 15.41
C LEU A 20 -28.54 11.14 14.03
N ILE A 21 -29.65 10.65 13.49
CA ILE A 21 -30.22 11.13 12.24
C ILE A 21 -30.50 12.63 12.33
N SER A 22 -31.14 13.08 13.41
CA SER A 22 -31.49 14.50 13.60
C SER A 22 -30.28 15.42 13.65
N VAL A 23 -29.15 14.93 14.18
CA VAL A 23 -27.92 15.73 14.38
C VAL A 23 -26.99 15.68 13.17
N LEU A 24 -27.00 14.60 12.37
CA LEU A 24 -26.09 14.48 11.22
C LEU A 24 -26.75 14.79 9.87
N SER A 25 -28.07 14.56 9.72
CA SER A 25 -28.76 14.80 8.44
C SER A 25 -28.70 16.26 8.04
N GLY A 26 -28.22 16.53 6.83
CA GLY A 26 -28.12 17.89 6.30
C GLY A 26 -27.01 18.74 6.92
N ASN A 27 -26.18 18.17 7.80
CA ASN A 27 -24.95 18.81 8.23
C ASN A 27 -23.85 18.60 7.20
N SER A 28 -22.85 19.48 7.26
CA SER A 28 -21.66 19.38 6.44
C SER A 28 -20.41 19.16 7.30
N ILE A 29 -19.53 18.30 6.83
CA ILE A 29 -18.18 18.13 7.34
C ILE A 29 -17.23 18.55 6.22
N ASP A 30 -16.44 19.60 6.47
CA ASP A 30 -15.58 20.21 5.46
C ASP A 30 -16.36 20.51 4.17
N ASP A 31 -15.94 19.97 3.03
CA ASP A 31 -16.59 20.13 1.72
C ASP A 31 -17.66 19.05 1.42
N TYR A 32 -18.04 18.27 2.43
CA TYR A 32 -18.94 17.13 2.29
C TYR A 32 -20.29 17.35 2.98
N SER A 33 -21.37 16.98 2.29
CA SER A 33 -22.73 16.93 2.83
C SER A 33 -23.01 15.52 3.37
N LEU A 34 -23.55 15.40 4.58
CA LEU A 34 -23.81 14.10 5.20
C LEU A 34 -25.24 13.62 4.92
N GLN A 35 -25.35 12.41 4.39
CA GLN A 35 -26.61 11.69 4.23
C GLN A 35 -26.57 10.45 5.11
N ILE A 36 -27.49 10.34 6.07
CA ILE A 36 -27.49 9.23 7.04
C ILE A 36 -28.77 8.41 6.92
N ASP A 37 -28.59 7.13 6.66
CA ASP A 37 -29.62 6.10 6.85
C ASP A 37 -29.35 5.40 8.18
N ALA A 38 -30.40 5.00 8.90
CA ALA A 38 -30.26 4.11 10.06
C ALA A 38 -31.08 2.83 9.89
N ILE A 39 -30.65 1.77 10.55
CA ILE A 39 -31.34 0.48 10.60
C ILE A 39 -31.21 -0.15 11.98
N GLU A 40 -32.28 -0.79 12.43
CA GLU A 40 -32.36 -1.38 13.77
C GLU A 40 -31.82 -2.80 13.86
N ASN A 41 -31.95 -3.53 12.76
CA ASN A 41 -31.59 -4.92 12.68
C ASN A 41 -30.19 -5.07 12.08
N PHE A 42 -29.30 -5.75 12.80
CA PHE A 42 -27.92 -5.98 12.38
C PHE A 42 -27.83 -6.92 11.17
N GLU A 43 -28.71 -7.92 11.10
CA GLU A 43 -28.77 -8.87 10.00
C GLU A 43 -29.19 -8.17 8.68
N ASP A 44 -30.26 -7.38 8.70
CA ASP A 44 -30.69 -6.53 7.58
C ASP A 44 -29.64 -5.47 7.25
N GLY A 45 -28.90 -5.00 8.26
CA GLY A 45 -27.76 -4.11 8.10
C GLY A 45 -26.71 -4.69 7.16
N ILE A 46 -26.35 -5.96 7.30
CA ILE A 46 -25.39 -6.64 6.41
C ILE A 46 -25.86 -6.61 4.95
N GLU A 47 -27.14 -6.94 4.70
CA GLU A 47 -27.70 -6.91 3.35
C GLU A 47 -27.67 -5.49 2.74
N LYS A 48 -27.96 -4.48 3.56
CA LYS A 48 -27.96 -3.08 3.13
C LYS A 48 -26.57 -2.56 2.82
N VAL A 49 -25.57 -2.97 3.61
CA VAL A 49 -24.15 -2.64 3.37
C VAL A 49 -23.67 -3.17 2.02
N ILE A 50 -24.15 -4.35 1.61
CA ILE A 50 -23.74 -5.00 0.37
C ILE A 50 -24.50 -4.42 -0.84
N SER A 51 -25.78 -4.08 -0.68
CA SER A 51 -26.68 -3.73 -1.78
C SER A 51 -26.73 -2.25 -2.15
N LYS A 52 -26.21 -1.35 -1.29
CA LYS A 52 -26.19 0.10 -1.52
C LYS A 52 -24.80 0.69 -1.46
N ASP A 53 -24.64 1.86 -2.09
CA ASP A 53 -23.41 2.64 -2.09
C ASP A 53 -23.30 3.53 -0.84
N TYR A 54 -22.92 2.91 0.28
CA TYR A 54 -22.48 3.63 1.48
C TYR A 54 -20.97 3.84 1.47
N HIS A 55 -20.54 4.99 1.99
CA HIS A 55 -19.13 5.34 2.08
C HIS A 55 -18.55 5.09 3.48
N ILE A 56 -19.38 5.15 4.52
CA ILE A 56 -18.98 4.90 5.91
C ILE A 56 -20.10 4.10 6.60
N ILE A 57 -19.71 3.11 7.40
CA ILE A 57 -20.63 2.41 8.32
C ILE A 57 -20.36 2.90 9.74
N VAL A 58 -21.39 3.38 10.43
CA VAL A 58 -21.36 3.64 11.86
C VAL A 58 -22.08 2.49 12.55
N LEU A 59 -21.45 1.92 13.57
CA LEU A 59 -21.86 0.63 14.10
C LEU A 59 -21.86 0.63 15.61
N ASP A 60 -23.01 0.35 16.23
CA ASP A 60 -23.01 -0.03 17.64
C ASP A 60 -22.42 -1.44 17.80
N ILE A 61 -21.82 -1.70 18.96
CA ILE A 61 -21.14 -2.96 19.22
C ILE A 61 -22.15 -4.03 19.63
N TYR A 62 -23.18 -3.66 20.38
CA TYR A 62 -24.08 -4.59 21.05
C TYR A 62 -25.49 -4.54 20.47
N LYS A 63 -26.13 -5.71 20.42
CA LYS A 63 -27.57 -5.85 20.28
C LYS A 63 -28.12 -6.10 21.69
N GLY A 64 -28.90 -5.15 22.20
CA GLY A 64 -29.26 -5.06 23.61
C GLY A 64 -28.16 -4.47 24.48
N LYS A 65 -28.39 -4.45 25.80
CA LYS A 65 -27.47 -3.81 26.75
C LYS A 65 -26.27 -4.70 27.08
N PRO A 66 -25.05 -4.16 27.15
CA PRO A 66 -23.85 -4.93 27.54
C PRO A 66 -23.98 -5.59 28.93
N GLU A 67 -24.63 -4.89 29.87
CA GLU A 67 -24.86 -5.32 31.25
C GLU A 67 -25.85 -6.50 31.36
N GLU A 68 -26.60 -6.76 30.29
CA GLU A 68 -27.64 -7.80 30.22
C GLU A 68 -27.22 -8.96 29.28
N ASN A 69 -25.91 -9.22 29.13
CA ASN A 69 -25.35 -10.19 28.19
C ASN A 69 -25.75 -9.91 26.72
N GLY A 70 -25.85 -8.63 26.34
CA GLY A 70 -26.08 -8.23 24.95
C GLY A 70 -25.09 -8.89 23.99
N GLU A 71 -25.58 -9.28 22.82
CA GLU A 71 -24.77 -9.95 21.80
C GLU A 71 -23.87 -8.91 21.12
N GLN A 72 -22.60 -9.24 20.88
CA GLN A 72 -21.66 -8.37 20.15
C GLN A 72 -21.91 -8.42 18.63
N ALA A 73 -23.15 -8.18 18.21
CA ALA A 73 -23.59 -8.27 16.83
C ALA A 73 -22.80 -7.32 15.90
N GLY A 74 -22.30 -6.19 16.42
CA GLY A 74 -21.44 -5.28 15.66
C GLY A 74 -20.12 -5.91 15.21
N LEU A 75 -19.53 -6.81 15.99
CA LEU A 75 -18.32 -7.52 15.55
C LEU A 75 -18.61 -8.47 14.38
N ASN A 76 -19.77 -9.12 14.38
CA ASN A 76 -20.19 -9.98 13.28
C ASN A 76 -20.41 -9.15 12.00
N VAL A 77 -21.03 -7.96 12.11
CA VAL A 77 -21.18 -7.06 10.96
C VAL A 77 -19.82 -6.61 10.42
N LEU A 78 -18.86 -6.26 11.28
CA LEU A 78 -17.50 -5.91 10.83
C LEU A 78 -16.83 -7.08 10.07
N GLN A 79 -16.95 -8.31 10.59
CA GLN A 79 -16.40 -9.50 9.91
C GLN A 79 -17.04 -9.73 8.54
N GLU A 80 -18.36 -9.57 8.43
CA GLU A 80 -19.07 -9.70 7.15
C GLU A 80 -18.67 -8.62 6.15
N ILE A 81 -18.44 -7.39 6.60
CA ILE A 81 -17.86 -6.32 5.78
C ILE A 81 -16.48 -6.77 5.29
N GLN A 82 -15.57 -7.14 6.18
CA GLN A 82 -14.20 -7.55 5.84
C GLN A 82 -14.16 -8.70 4.82
N ASN A 83 -15.14 -9.61 4.87
CA ASN A 83 -15.23 -10.76 3.96
C ASN A 83 -15.85 -10.42 2.59
N LYS A 84 -16.68 -9.38 2.49
CA LYS A 84 -17.53 -9.14 1.30
C LYS A 84 -17.25 -7.82 0.60
N CYS A 85 -16.77 -6.79 1.29
CA CYS A 85 -16.55 -5.48 0.68
C CYS A 85 -15.50 -4.62 1.43
N PHE A 86 -15.11 -3.51 0.81
CA PHE A 86 -14.24 -2.51 1.43
C PHE A 86 -15.05 -1.24 1.72
N ILE A 87 -15.40 -1.01 2.99
CA ILE A 87 -16.04 0.22 3.47
C ILE A 87 -15.47 0.53 4.86
N PRO A 88 -14.97 1.76 5.10
CA PRO A 88 -14.54 2.20 6.43
C PRO A 88 -15.66 2.08 7.48
N VAL A 89 -15.30 1.65 8.69
CA VAL A 89 -16.25 1.44 9.79
C VAL A 89 -15.87 2.32 10.98
N ILE A 90 -16.85 2.89 11.68
CA ILE A 90 -16.66 3.57 12.94
C ILE A 90 -17.52 2.87 13.98
N PHE A 91 -16.90 2.24 14.97
CA PHE A 91 -17.63 1.80 16.15
C PHE A 91 -18.06 3.03 16.95
N TYR A 92 -19.36 3.15 17.21
CA TYR A 92 -19.94 4.24 18.00
C TYR A 92 -20.85 3.64 19.05
N SER A 93 -20.33 3.45 20.26
CA SER A 93 -21.03 2.70 21.31
C SER A 93 -20.78 3.26 22.71
N GLY A 94 -21.62 2.86 23.68
CA GLY A 94 -21.49 3.29 25.07
C GLY A 94 -20.25 2.70 25.78
N ASN A 95 -19.80 1.51 25.36
CA ASN A 95 -18.59 0.86 25.88
C ASN A 95 -17.77 0.27 24.73
N THR A 96 -16.57 0.79 24.51
CA THR A 96 -15.69 0.46 23.37
C THR A 96 -14.44 -0.34 23.75
N SER A 97 -14.31 -0.75 25.01
CA SER A 97 -13.13 -1.46 25.52
C SER A 97 -12.74 -2.68 24.67
N ASN A 98 -13.73 -3.46 24.21
CA ASN A 98 -13.52 -4.68 23.42
C ASN A 98 -13.19 -4.44 21.94
N VAL A 99 -13.30 -3.21 21.44
CA VAL A 99 -13.01 -2.88 20.03
C VAL A 99 -11.85 -1.91 19.86
N THR A 100 -11.23 -1.47 20.96
CA THR A 100 -10.15 -0.48 20.92
C THR A 100 -8.94 -0.97 20.10
N GLU A 101 -8.65 -2.27 20.15
CA GLU A 101 -7.57 -2.90 19.38
C GLU A 101 -7.82 -2.96 17.86
N TYR A 102 -9.08 -2.82 17.43
CA TYR A 102 -9.43 -2.80 16.00
C TYR A 102 -9.18 -1.42 15.37
N LYS A 103 -8.94 -0.37 16.16
CA LYS A 103 -8.72 0.99 15.65
C LYS A 103 -7.53 0.99 14.68
N SER A 104 -7.77 1.51 13.47
CA SER A 104 -6.80 1.51 12.38
C SER A 104 -7.04 2.71 11.45
N GLN A 105 -6.34 2.77 10.32
CA GLN A 105 -6.60 3.83 9.34
C GLN A 105 -8.03 3.76 8.78
N VAL A 106 -8.63 2.57 8.69
CA VAL A 106 -9.96 2.34 8.09
C VAL A 106 -11.05 2.00 9.13
N VAL A 107 -10.68 1.76 10.38
CA VAL A 107 -11.62 1.52 11.50
C VAL A 107 -11.46 2.61 12.57
N GLY A 108 -12.52 3.37 12.80
CA GLY A 108 -12.65 4.32 13.92
C GLY A 108 -13.32 3.67 15.13
N VAL A 109 -13.08 4.24 16.31
CA VAL A 109 -13.71 3.84 17.58
C VAL A 109 -14.02 5.11 18.35
N VAL A 110 -15.27 5.27 18.76
CA VAL A 110 -15.79 6.44 19.47
C VAL A 110 -16.70 6.00 20.60
N THR A 111 -16.44 6.48 21.82
CA THR A 111 -17.28 6.20 22.99
C THR A 111 -18.36 7.27 23.14
N LYS A 112 -19.65 6.88 23.07
CA LYS A 112 -20.82 7.79 23.13
C LYS A 112 -20.82 8.69 24.38
N GLY A 113 -20.46 8.15 25.54
CA GLY A 113 -20.49 8.88 26.81
C GLY A 113 -19.32 9.86 27.02
N ASP A 114 -18.18 9.60 26.38
CA ASP A 114 -16.95 10.36 26.59
C ASP A 114 -16.73 11.38 25.47
N GLU A 115 -16.74 10.91 24.22
CA GLU A 115 -16.43 11.70 23.03
C GLU A 115 -17.72 12.17 22.31
N GLY A 116 -18.78 11.38 22.42
CA GLY A 116 -20.10 11.69 21.87
C GLY A 116 -20.09 11.98 20.37
N ILE A 117 -21.02 12.83 19.95
CA ILE A 117 -21.24 13.15 18.54
C ILE A 117 -20.04 13.90 17.93
N GLU A 118 -19.36 14.75 18.70
CA GLU A 118 -18.20 15.48 18.20
C GLU A 118 -17.02 14.53 17.92
N GLY A 119 -16.82 13.50 18.75
CA GLY A 119 -15.87 12.42 18.45
C GLY A 119 -16.21 11.69 17.16
N LEU A 120 -17.48 11.36 16.94
CA LEU A 120 -17.93 10.72 15.71
C LEU A 120 -17.68 11.61 14.49
N LYS A 121 -17.99 12.90 14.57
CA LYS A 121 -17.69 13.86 13.50
C LYS A 121 -16.20 13.86 13.19
N LEU A 122 -15.33 13.97 14.21
CA LEU A 122 -13.87 13.97 14.04
C LEU A 122 -13.36 12.71 13.33
N GLU A 123 -13.89 11.52 13.67
CA GLU A 123 -13.54 10.28 12.99
C GLU A 123 -14.03 10.25 11.53
N ILE A 124 -15.24 10.78 11.25
CA ILE A 124 -15.72 10.96 9.87
C ILE A 124 -14.80 11.91 9.10
N GLN A 125 -14.40 13.07 9.68
CA GLN A 125 -13.46 13.99 9.02
C GLN A 125 -12.11 13.33 8.77
N ARG A 126 -11.60 12.55 9.74
CA ARG A 126 -10.32 11.83 9.62
C ARG A 126 -10.33 10.87 8.42
N LEU A 127 -11.42 10.12 8.25
CA LEU A 127 -11.57 9.22 7.11
C LEU A 127 -11.70 10.00 5.79
N ALA A 128 -12.57 11.02 5.76
CA ALA A 128 -12.83 11.84 4.58
C ALA A 128 -11.59 12.60 4.09
N LYS A 129 -10.76 13.12 5.00
CA LYS A 129 -9.54 13.89 4.69
C LYS A 129 -8.56 13.15 3.78
N ASN A 130 -8.47 11.83 3.90
CA ASN A 130 -7.60 10.99 3.07
C ASN A 130 -8.38 10.26 1.96
N ASN A 131 -9.61 10.72 1.68
CA ASN A 131 -10.49 10.19 0.64
C ASN A 131 -10.84 8.69 0.79
N LEU A 132 -10.55 8.07 1.95
CA LEU A 132 -10.76 6.64 2.21
C LEU A 132 -12.21 6.18 1.93
N PRO A 133 -13.25 6.93 2.32
CA PRO A 133 -14.64 6.55 2.04
C PRO A 133 -14.96 6.43 0.55
N PHE A 134 -14.20 7.13 -0.31
CA PHE A 134 -14.45 7.21 -1.75
C PHE A 134 -13.48 6.37 -2.58
N ILE A 135 -12.44 5.76 -1.99
CA ILE A 135 -11.42 5.00 -2.73
C ILE A 135 -12.06 3.89 -3.57
N LYS A 136 -13.00 3.12 -2.98
CA LYS A 136 -13.71 2.05 -3.69
C LYS A 136 -14.44 2.59 -4.92
N GLU A 137 -15.24 3.65 -4.74
CA GLU A 137 -16.01 4.28 -5.81
C GLU A 137 -15.09 4.83 -6.90
N ASN A 138 -14.04 5.55 -6.52
CA ASN A 138 -13.09 6.15 -7.47
C ASN A 138 -12.35 5.08 -8.28
N ILE A 139 -11.93 3.98 -7.65
CA ILE A 139 -11.31 2.84 -8.36
C ILE A 139 -12.31 2.19 -9.31
N HIS A 140 -13.53 1.88 -8.86
CA HIS A 140 -14.55 1.26 -9.71
C HIS A 140 -14.89 2.14 -10.91
N LYS A 141 -15.13 3.43 -10.68
CA LYS A 141 -15.42 4.40 -11.74
C LYS A 141 -14.27 4.51 -12.73
N TYR A 142 -13.03 4.52 -12.23
CA TYR A 142 -11.85 4.53 -13.08
C TYR A 142 -11.78 3.27 -13.95
N LEU A 143 -11.88 2.08 -13.33
CA LEU A 143 -11.84 0.81 -14.03
C LEU A 143 -12.92 0.72 -15.09
N GLU A 144 -14.17 1.04 -14.74
CA GLU A 144 -15.30 0.98 -15.67
C GLU A 144 -15.09 1.90 -16.88
N ASN A 145 -14.58 3.13 -16.66
CA ASN A 145 -14.27 4.04 -17.74
C ASN A 145 -13.14 3.49 -18.64
N GLU A 146 -12.05 2.98 -18.06
CA GLU A 146 -10.96 2.36 -18.83
C GLU A 146 -11.43 1.14 -19.62
N PHE A 147 -12.25 0.28 -19.02
CA PHE A 147 -12.84 -0.89 -19.69
C PHE A 147 -13.70 -0.44 -20.87
N LYS A 148 -14.63 0.50 -20.63
CA LYS A 148 -15.52 1.03 -21.65
C LYS A 148 -14.72 1.63 -22.81
N ASP A 149 -13.76 2.49 -22.50
CA ASP A 149 -12.97 3.18 -23.52
C ASP A 149 -12.09 2.21 -24.30
N TYR A 150 -11.41 1.29 -23.62
CA TYR A 150 -10.57 0.30 -24.28
C TYR A 150 -11.39 -0.67 -25.14
N PHE A 151 -12.53 -1.13 -24.64
CA PHE A 151 -13.37 -2.08 -25.37
C PHE A 151 -13.97 -1.44 -26.61
N TRP A 152 -14.66 -0.30 -26.48
CA TRP A 152 -15.39 0.30 -27.59
C TRP A 152 -14.48 1.06 -28.55
N ASN A 153 -13.52 1.82 -28.04
CA ASN A 153 -12.71 2.72 -28.88
C ASN A 153 -11.40 2.09 -29.36
N ILE A 154 -11.03 0.89 -28.89
CA ILE A 154 -9.82 0.19 -29.36
C ILE A 154 -10.18 -1.19 -29.90
N ILE A 155 -10.71 -2.08 -29.06
CA ILE A 155 -10.93 -3.48 -29.47
C ILE A 155 -12.00 -3.56 -30.58
N HIS A 156 -13.13 -2.88 -30.42
CA HIS A 156 -14.21 -2.92 -31.41
C HIS A 156 -13.87 -2.14 -32.70
N GLU A 157 -13.13 -1.03 -32.60
CA GLU A 157 -12.61 -0.31 -33.77
C GLU A 157 -11.65 -1.21 -34.58
N GLU A 158 -10.79 -1.95 -33.88
CA GLU A 158 -9.81 -2.88 -34.45
C GLU A 158 -10.34 -4.32 -34.60
N ARG A 159 -11.67 -4.51 -34.72
CA ARG A 159 -12.33 -5.83 -34.85
C ARG A 159 -11.84 -6.71 -36.00
N ASN A 160 -11.18 -6.12 -37.00
CA ASN A 160 -10.52 -6.87 -38.08
C ASN A 160 -9.26 -7.61 -37.59
N LYS A 161 -8.61 -7.12 -36.52
CA LYS A 161 -7.47 -7.76 -35.83
C LYS A 161 -7.95 -8.68 -34.70
N PHE A 162 -8.97 -8.26 -33.97
CA PHE A 162 -9.59 -9.01 -32.88
C PHE A 162 -10.85 -9.75 -33.37
N THR A 163 -10.66 -10.78 -34.20
CA THR A 163 -11.77 -11.53 -34.81
C THR A 163 -12.31 -12.60 -33.87
N PHE A 164 -13.62 -12.89 -33.96
CA PHE A 164 -14.31 -13.91 -33.15
C PHE A 164 -13.84 -15.35 -33.43
N GLU A 165 -13.17 -15.57 -34.55
CA GLU A 165 -12.67 -16.90 -34.96
C GLU A 165 -11.42 -17.31 -34.19
N LYS A 166 -10.72 -16.35 -33.57
CA LYS A 166 -9.53 -16.54 -32.73
C LYS A 166 -9.87 -16.35 -31.25
N ASN A 167 -10.82 -17.14 -30.75
CA ASN A 167 -11.23 -17.12 -29.35
C ASN A 167 -10.23 -17.88 -28.48
N ASP A 168 -9.21 -17.17 -27.99
CA ASP A 168 -8.34 -17.61 -26.90
C ASP A 168 -8.33 -16.59 -25.75
N PHE A 169 -7.51 -16.81 -24.73
CA PHE A 169 -7.40 -15.90 -23.58
C PHE A 169 -6.54 -14.65 -23.84
N SER A 170 -5.98 -14.47 -25.04
CA SER A 170 -5.00 -13.42 -25.33
C SER A 170 -5.57 -12.01 -25.19
N LEU A 171 -6.83 -11.80 -25.61
CA LEU A 171 -7.50 -10.53 -25.43
C LEU A 171 -7.65 -10.16 -23.94
N GLY A 172 -8.04 -11.13 -23.10
CA GLY A 172 -8.12 -10.96 -21.66
C GLY A 172 -6.78 -10.57 -21.05
N TYR A 173 -5.69 -11.25 -21.43
CA TYR A 173 -4.34 -10.89 -21.01
C TYR A 173 -3.94 -9.48 -21.44
N LEU A 174 -4.22 -9.10 -22.68
CA LEU A 174 -3.90 -7.78 -23.20
C LEU A 174 -4.65 -6.67 -22.45
N MET A 175 -5.95 -6.88 -22.22
CA MET A 175 -6.82 -5.99 -21.46
C MET A 175 -6.29 -5.79 -20.03
N LEU A 176 -6.11 -6.89 -19.27
CA LEU A 176 -5.63 -6.81 -17.89
C LEU A 176 -4.24 -6.18 -17.78
N ARG A 177 -3.33 -6.45 -18.73
CA ARG A 177 -2.02 -5.77 -18.79
C ARG A 177 -2.15 -4.28 -19.09
N LYS A 178 -3.07 -3.88 -19.96
CA LYS A 178 -3.31 -2.48 -20.27
C LYS A 178 -3.82 -1.75 -19.02
N PHE A 179 -4.74 -2.35 -18.27
CA PHE A 179 -5.27 -1.77 -17.03
C PHE A 179 -4.24 -1.72 -15.90
N GLY A 180 -3.46 -2.79 -15.70
CA GLY A 180 -2.35 -2.75 -14.75
C GLY A 180 -1.39 -1.59 -15.04
N ASN A 181 -1.12 -1.32 -16.32
CA ASN A 181 -0.30 -0.17 -16.73
C ASN A 181 -1.03 1.18 -16.67
N SER A 182 -2.36 1.21 -16.73
CA SER A 182 -3.14 2.45 -16.73
C SER A 182 -3.20 3.07 -15.33
N LEU A 183 -3.11 2.24 -14.28
CA LEU A 183 -2.83 2.62 -12.88
C LEU A 183 -1.40 3.13 -12.69
N SER A 184 -0.96 4.02 -13.57
CA SER A 184 0.29 4.75 -13.43
C SER A 184 0.23 5.72 -12.24
N LYS A 185 1.40 6.15 -11.77
CA LYS A 185 1.55 7.15 -10.70
C LYS A 185 0.60 8.35 -10.78
N ALA A 186 0.53 9.01 -11.94
CA ALA A 186 -0.30 10.19 -12.10
C ALA A 186 -1.79 9.87 -11.92
N LYS A 187 -2.19 8.67 -12.35
CA LYS A 187 -3.56 8.20 -12.22
C LYS A 187 -3.88 7.75 -10.80
N ILE A 188 -2.93 7.11 -10.10
CA ILE A 188 -3.06 6.76 -8.68
C ILE A 188 -3.31 8.04 -7.84
N SER A 189 -2.50 9.08 -8.05
CA SER A 189 -2.66 10.37 -7.37
C SER A 189 -4.03 11.02 -7.68
N GLU A 190 -4.51 10.93 -8.91
CA GLU A 190 -5.84 11.40 -9.31
C GLU A 190 -6.99 10.63 -8.62
N ILE A 191 -6.90 9.28 -8.57
CA ILE A 191 -7.89 8.41 -7.93
C ILE A 191 -7.96 8.66 -6.42
N ILE A 192 -6.79 8.80 -5.78
CA ILE A 192 -6.69 9.07 -4.34
C ILE A 192 -7.06 10.53 -4.03
N GLY A 193 -6.86 11.46 -4.97
CA GLY A 193 -7.01 12.89 -4.73
C GLY A 193 -5.82 13.51 -4.01
N ASP A 194 -4.64 12.87 -4.08
CA ASP A 194 -3.41 13.38 -3.47
C ASP A 194 -2.74 14.40 -4.41
N SER A 195 -2.68 15.66 -3.96
CA SER A 195 -1.99 16.75 -4.65
C SER A 195 -0.61 17.10 -4.10
N ASP A 196 -0.16 16.41 -3.04
CA ASP A 196 1.05 16.76 -2.30
C ASP A 196 2.32 16.31 -3.03
N LEU A 197 2.20 15.29 -3.89
CA LEU A 197 3.30 14.80 -4.71
C LEU A 197 3.55 15.70 -5.93
N THR A 198 4.80 16.16 -6.07
CA THR A 198 5.22 16.77 -7.34
C THR A 198 5.09 15.77 -8.49
N LYS A 199 4.57 16.23 -9.64
CA LYS A 199 4.22 15.39 -10.81
C LYS A 199 5.33 14.41 -11.21
N ASN A 200 6.61 14.75 -10.99
CA ASN A 200 7.77 13.95 -11.40
C ASN A 200 8.49 13.17 -10.27
N LYS A 201 7.95 13.09 -9.04
CA LYS A 201 8.57 12.35 -7.92
C LYS A 201 7.69 11.26 -7.36
N VAL A 202 8.20 10.03 -7.29
CA VAL A 202 7.50 8.82 -6.84
C VAL A 202 7.19 8.87 -5.34
N HIS A 203 6.01 8.41 -4.92
CA HIS A 203 5.65 8.24 -3.52
C HIS A 203 6.38 7.03 -2.90
N PRO A 204 6.83 7.08 -1.64
CA PRO A 204 7.48 5.94 -0.97
C PRO A 204 6.73 4.60 -1.07
N MET A 205 5.40 4.58 -1.00
CA MET A 205 4.62 3.34 -1.16
C MET A 205 4.79 2.67 -2.52
N GLU A 206 5.06 3.44 -3.58
CA GLU A 206 5.24 2.90 -4.93
C GLU A 206 6.57 2.13 -5.07
N PHE A 207 7.50 2.23 -4.11
CA PHE A 207 8.73 1.43 -4.12
C PHE A 207 8.48 -0.05 -3.83
N TYR A 208 7.32 -0.39 -3.25
CA TYR A 208 7.10 -1.68 -2.62
C TYR A 208 5.79 -2.33 -3.06
N ILE A 209 5.83 -3.65 -3.23
CA ILE A 209 4.67 -4.52 -3.21
C ILE A 209 4.54 -5.09 -1.80
N TYR A 210 3.38 -4.87 -1.18
CA TYR A 210 3.05 -5.33 0.18
C TYR A 210 1.57 -5.77 0.26
N PRO A 211 1.26 -6.89 0.94
CA PRO A 211 2.19 -7.89 1.45
C PRO A 211 2.79 -8.71 0.30
N THR A 212 3.87 -9.45 0.59
CA THR A 212 4.37 -10.47 -0.34
C THR A 212 3.58 -11.77 -0.17
N ASP A 213 3.45 -12.55 -1.24
CA ASP A 213 2.87 -13.89 -1.14
C ASP A 213 3.92 -14.86 -0.59
N ALA A 214 3.75 -15.27 0.67
CA ALA A 214 4.67 -16.21 1.32
C ALA A 214 4.74 -17.57 0.61
N LYS A 215 3.76 -17.91 -0.24
CA LYS A 215 3.75 -19.13 -1.05
C LYS A 215 4.45 -18.97 -2.40
N SER A 216 4.72 -17.74 -2.84
CA SER A 216 5.44 -17.52 -4.08
C SER A 216 6.91 -17.84 -3.93
N GLU A 217 7.58 -18.10 -5.06
CA GLU A 217 9.03 -18.17 -5.09
C GLU A 217 9.64 -16.86 -4.56
N TYR A 218 10.87 -16.96 -4.06
CA TYR A 218 11.65 -15.78 -3.71
C TYR A 218 12.10 -15.05 -4.98
N GLU A 219 12.24 -13.74 -4.88
CA GLU A 219 12.64 -12.91 -6.02
C GLU A 219 13.72 -11.90 -5.66
N SER A 220 14.48 -11.48 -6.68
CA SER A 220 15.42 -10.37 -6.56
C SER A 220 14.68 -9.10 -6.12
N GLY A 221 15.25 -8.35 -5.18
CA GLY A 221 14.62 -7.16 -4.61
C GLY A 221 13.62 -7.45 -3.49
N GLU A 222 13.43 -8.71 -3.11
CA GLU A 222 12.64 -9.05 -1.93
C GLU A 222 13.39 -8.69 -0.64
N ILE A 223 12.63 -8.18 0.33
CA ILE A 223 13.15 -7.62 1.58
C ILE A 223 12.83 -8.60 2.70
N LEU A 224 13.87 -9.06 3.36
CA LEU A 224 13.81 -10.10 4.40
C LEU A 224 14.24 -9.53 5.75
N GLN A 225 13.66 -10.02 6.84
CA GLN A 225 14.08 -9.70 8.20
C GLN A 225 14.44 -10.98 8.97
N LYS A 226 15.55 -10.94 9.69
CA LYS A 226 15.99 -11.96 10.65
C LYS A 226 16.77 -11.29 11.77
N ASP A 227 16.43 -11.61 13.03
CA ASP A 227 17.09 -11.05 14.22
C ASP A 227 17.23 -9.52 14.18
N ASP A 228 16.14 -8.82 13.83
CA ASP A 228 16.05 -7.36 13.61
C ASP A 228 16.94 -6.77 12.51
N ALA A 229 17.76 -7.60 11.85
CA ALA A 229 18.50 -7.22 10.67
C ALA A 229 17.61 -7.36 9.42
N VAL A 230 17.63 -6.33 8.58
CA VAL A 230 16.90 -6.30 7.31
C VAL A 230 17.88 -6.48 6.16
N PHE A 231 17.52 -7.38 5.25
CA PHE A 231 18.30 -7.81 4.10
C PHE A 231 17.51 -7.63 2.81
N VAL A 232 18.20 -7.53 1.69
CA VAL A 232 17.57 -7.57 0.36
C VAL A 232 18.22 -8.67 -0.49
N ILE A 233 17.40 -9.42 -1.22
CA ILE A 233 17.86 -10.46 -2.15
C ILE A 233 18.47 -9.81 -3.39
N LEU A 234 19.70 -10.23 -3.73
CA LEU A 234 20.39 -9.87 -4.98
C LEU A 234 20.47 -11.03 -5.98
N THR A 235 20.18 -12.26 -5.53
CA THR A 235 20.13 -13.43 -6.43
C THR A 235 19.04 -13.24 -7.49
N PRO A 236 19.32 -13.50 -8.79
CA PRO A 236 18.32 -13.39 -9.86
C PRO A 236 17.08 -14.27 -9.61
N SER A 237 15.89 -13.71 -9.86
CA SER A 237 14.61 -14.42 -9.63
C SER A 237 14.52 -15.76 -10.38
N CYS A 238 15.11 -15.87 -11.57
CA CYS A 238 15.07 -17.09 -12.39
C CYS A 238 15.84 -18.28 -11.79
N ASP A 239 16.70 -18.06 -10.79
CA ASP A 239 17.42 -19.12 -10.09
C ASP A 239 16.54 -19.80 -9.01
N PHE A 240 15.49 -19.12 -8.54
CA PHE A 240 14.54 -19.63 -7.56
C PHE A 240 13.44 -20.50 -8.15
N ILE A 241 13.19 -20.40 -9.47
CA ILE A 241 12.10 -21.13 -10.12
C ILE A 241 12.37 -22.65 -10.08
N GLU A 242 11.40 -23.40 -9.56
CA GLU A 242 11.40 -24.87 -9.62
C GLU A 242 11.26 -25.38 -11.06
N ARG A 243 12.13 -26.31 -11.45
CA ARG A 243 12.19 -26.83 -12.81
C ARG A 243 11.65 -28.24 -12.88
N PHE A 244 10.95 -28.55 -13.96
CA PHE A 244 10.35 -29.85 -14.18
C PHE A 244 10.89 -30.47 -15.47
N ASP A 245 11.07 -31.79 -15.47
CA ASP A 245 11.43 -32.54 -16.67
C ASP A 245 10.20 -32.74 -17.60
N LYS A 246 10.43 -33.41 -18.74
CA LYS A 246 9.37 -33.70 -19.73
C LYS A 246 8.23 -34.58 -19.18
N ASN A 247 8.49 -35.31 -18.10
CA ASN A 247 7.53 -36.20 -17.45
C ASN A 247 6.83 -35.50 -16.27
N GLY A 248 7.10 -34.20 -16.05
CA GLY A 248 6.52 -33.41 -14.95
C GLY A 248 7.18 -33.68 -13.59
N SER A 249 8.32 -34.35 -13.54
CA SER A 249 9.05 -34.58 -12.28
C SER A 249 9.94 -33.39 -11.94
N SER A 250 9.94 -32.97 -10.67
CA SER A 250 10.79 -31.88 -10.22
C SER A 250 12.26 -32.25 -10.34
N THR A 251 13.03 -31.37 -10.95
CA THR A 251 14.50 -31.41 -11.04
C THR A 251 15.16 -30.47 -10.04
N GLY A 252 14.35 -29.87 -9.15
CA GLY A 252 14.80 -28.90 -8.15
C GLY A 252 14.96 -27.47 -8.70
N ARG A 253 15.53 -26.62 -7.84
CA ARG A 253 15.85 -25.21 -8.13
C ARG A 253 17.33 -25.10 -8.48
N LYS A 254 17.70 -24.06 -9.26
CA LYS A 254 19.11 -23.79 -9.57
C LYS A 254 19.84 -23.17 -8.39
N VAL A 255 19.13 -22.38 -7.58
CA VAL A 255 19.70 -21.72 -6.40
C VAL A 255 20.08 -22.75 -5.33
N GLY A 256 21.36 -22.73 -4.95
CA GLY A 256 21.84 -23.40 -3.73
C GLY A 256 22.07 -22.38 -2.62
N LYS A 257 22.83 -21.33 -2.95
CA LYS A 257 23.11 -20.21 -2.06
C LYS A 257 22.46 -18.92 -2.56
N VAL A 258 22.00 -18.12 -1.61
CA VAL A 258 21.31 -16.86 -1.86
C VAL A 258 22.21 -15.71 -1.45
N LEU A 259 22.44 -14.79 -2.38
CA LEU A 259 23.17 -13.55 -2.13
C LEU A 259 22.20 -12.53 -1.55
N LEU A 260 22.48 -12.15 -0.31
CA LEU A 260 21.78 -11.08 0.39
C LEU A 260 22.72 -9.90 0.61
N THR A 261 22.13 -8.72 0.74
CA THR A 261 22.85 -7.53 1.22
C THR A 261 22.13 -6.99 2.45
N LYS A 262 22.90 -6.76 3.53
CA LYS A 262 22.36 -6.16 4.75
C LYS A 262 22.10 -4.67 4.53
N THR A 263 21.05 -4.16 5.15
CA THR A 263 20.69 -2.74 5.14
C THR A 263 21.08 -2.07 6.45
N GLU A 264 21.30 -0.76 6.39
CA GLU A 264 21.56 0.10 7.53
C GLU A 264 20.49 1.19 7.62
N LEU A 265 20.14 1.62 8.83
CA LEU A 265 19.19 2.71 9.01
C LEU A 265 19.80 4.03 8.52
N LEU A 266 19.03 4.84 7.79
CA LEU A 266 19.48 6.14 7.28
C LEU A 266 20.01 7.03 8.42
N LYS A 267 19.36 6.96 9.60
CA LYS A 267 19.74 7.72 10.79
C LYS A 267 21.15 7.42 11.32
N ASN A 268 21.74 6.29 10.93
CA ASN A 268 23.09 5.88 11.32
C ASN A 268 24.18 6.37 10.34
N THR A 269 23.79 6.94 9.20
CA THR A 269 24.75 7.45 8.21
C THR A 269 25.38 8.78 8.63
N SER A 270 26.60 9.06 8.17
CA SER A 270 27.25 10.36 8.42
C SER A 270 26.46 11.50 7.79
N GLU A 271 25.93 11.32 6.58
CA GLU A 271 25.15 12.36 5.88
C GLU A 271 23.92 12.82 6.67
N PHE A 272 23.19 11.87 7.27
CA PHE A 272 22.04 12.20 8.11
C PHE A 272 22.47 12.95 9.37
N ASN A 273 23.52 12.48 10.03
CA ASN A 273 24.01 13.08 11.27
C ASN A 273 24.59 14.49 11.05
N ASP A 274 25.31 14.71 9.95
CA ASP A 274 25.86 16.01 9.58
C ASP A 274 24.74 17.01 9.29
N PHE A 275 23.74 16.62 8.49
CA PHE A 275 22.57 17.47 8.22
C PHE A 275 21.77 17.77 9.49
N LYS A 276 21.56 16.78 10.37
CA LYS A 276 20.84 16.98 11.63
C LYS A 276 21.55 17.98 12.56
N LYS A 277 22.89 17.98 12.59
CA LYS A 277 23.72 18.89 13.38
C LYS A 277 23.79 20.29 12.79
N SER A 278 24.08 20.41 11.49
CA SER A 278 24.40 21.69 10.86
C SER A 278 23.19 22.40 10.27
N LYS A 279 22.20 21.65 9.77
CA LYS A 279 21.08 22.12 8.94
C LYS A 279 21.49 22.98 7.73
N LYS A 280 22.75 22.88 7.28
CA LYS A 280 23.28 23.63 6.13
C LYS A 280 22.81 23.02 4.80
N GLU A 281 22.69 23.85 3.77
CA GLU A 281 22.25 23.39 2.45
C GLU A 281 23.22 22.38 1.82
N ASP A 282 24.53 22.52 2.08
CA ASP A 282 25.54 21.55 1.59
C ASP A 282 25.33 20.14 2.16
N ASP A 283 25.09 20.04 3.47
CA ASP A 283 24.85 18.74 4.12
C ASP A 283 23.47 18.19 3.74
N LYS A 284 22.47 19.06 3.53
CA LYS A 284 21.19 18.68 2.94
C LYS A 284 21.38 18.10 1.54
N ASN A 285 22.26 18.68 0.71
CA ASN A 285 22.54 18.18 -0.63
C ASN A 285 23.28 16.83 -0.61
N LYS A 286 24.17 16.60 0.35
CA LYS A 286 24.77 15.27 0.58
C LYS A 286 23.71 14.24 1.00
N LEU A 287 22.82 14.61 1.92
CA LEU A 287 21.70 13.77 2.34
C LEU A 287 20.74 13.47 1.18
N LYS A 288 20.41 14.47 0.35
CA LYS A 288 19.62 14.29 -0.87
C LYS A 288 20.25 13.24 -1.79
N LYS A 289 21.56 13.32 -2.04
CA LYS A 289 22.27 12.34 -2.89
C LYS A 289 22.12 10.92 -2.37
N ILE A 290 22.15 10.69 -1.05
CA ILE A 290 21.98 9.33 -0.52
C ILE A 290 20.53 8.86 -0.62
N VAL A 291 19.53 9.69 -0.29
CA VAL A 291 18.09 9.30 -0.36
C VAL A 291 17.54 9.22 -1.79
N THR A 292 18.27 9.74 -2.79
CA THR A 292 17.92 9.54 -4.20
C THR A 292 18.78 8.47 -4.88
N SER A 293 19.52 7.65 -4.11
CA SER A 293 20.49 6.67 -4.63
C SER A 293 21.52 7.26 -5.60
N GLY A 294 21.80 8.56 -5.50
CA GLY A 294 22.68 9.32 -6.39
C GLY A 294 24.08 9.59 -5.84
N LYS A 295 24.37 9.14 -4.61
CA LYS A 295 25.69 9.30 -3.96
C LYS A 295 26.78 8.55 -4.73
N SER A 296 26.52 7.30 -5.07
CA SER A 296 27.36 6.43 -5.90
C SER A 296 26.63 5.10 -6.12
N ASP A 297 26.99 4.30 -7.13
CA ASP A 297 26.36 2.96 -7.33
C ASP A 297 26.55 1.99 -6.16
N ARG A 298 27.42 2.28 -5.18
CA ARG A 298 27.59 1.45 -3.97
C ARG A 298 26.31 1.39 -3.12
N TYR A 299 25.50 2.44 -3.15
CA TYR A 299 24.38 2.61 -2.24
C TYR A 299 23.05 2.63 -2.98
N PHE A 300 22.02 2.06 -2.37
CA PHE A 300 20.65 2.17 -2.83
C PHE A 300 19.71 2.46 -1.66
N PHE A 301 18.81 3.42 -1.81
CA PHE A 301 17.91 3.87 -0.75
C PHE A 301 16.57 3.13 -0.77
N LEU A 302 16.10 2.79 0.42
CA LEU A 302 14.80 2.20 0.71
C LEU A 302 14.00 3.21 1.55
N PRO A 303 12.98 3.87 0.96
CA PRO A 303 12.20 4.89 1.67
C PRO A 303 11.28 4.28 2.74
N GLU A 304 11.01 5.05 3.78
CA GLU A 304 10.15 4.64 4.89
C GLU A 304 8.68 4.43 4.50
N THR A 305 8.09 3.40 5.08
CA THR A 305 6.65 3.07 5.04
C THR A 305 6.21 2.56 6.42
N PRO A 306 4.89 2.35 6.68
CA PRO A 306 4.43 1.74 7.93
C PRO A 306 5.07 0.38 8.29
N PHE A 307 5.69 -0.31 7.33
CA PHE A 307 6.29 -1.64 7.51
C PHE A 307 7.82 -1.65 7.36
N ILE A 308 8.46 -0.52 7.02
CA ILE A 308 9.92 -0.43 6.94
C ILE A 308 10.43 0.98 7.23
N GLU A 309 11.46 1.11 8.08
CA GLU A 309 12.15 2.40 8.30
C GLU A 309 13.01 2.80 7.08
N ASN A 310 13.31 4.10 6.96
CA ASN A 310 14.27 4.64 5.99
C ASN A 310 15.63 3.91 6.10
N ARG A 311 16.04 3.21 5.04
CA ARG A 311 17.21 2.33 5.02
C ARG A 311 18.11 2.54 3.81
N ILE A 312 19.37 2.19 3.96
CA ILE A 312 20.39 2.18 2.93
C ILE A 312 20.88 0.77 2.74
N ILE A 313 20.81 0.30 1.50
CA ILE A 313 21.56 -0.85 1.03
C ILE A 313 22.98 -0.39 0.77
N ASP A 314 23.95 -1.03 1.42
CA ASP A 314 25.36 -0.91 1.06
C ASP A 314 25.81 -2.22 0.42
N PHE A 315 26.10 -2.18 -0.88
CA PHE A 315 26.52 -3.37 -1.63
C PHE A 315 27.89 -3.91 -1.20
N GLN A 316 28.61 -3.30 -0.25
CA GLN A 316 29.73 -3.93 0.44
C GLN A 316 29.28 -4.99 1.44
N ASN A 317 28.16 -4.79 2.12
CA ASN A 317 27.66 -5.61 3.23
C ASN A 317 26.88 -6.85 2.74
N LYS A 318 27.55 -7.67 1.92
CA LYS A 318 26.97 -8.88 1.33
C LYS A 318 27.18 -10.10 2.22
N VAL A 319 26.18 -10.98 2.24
CA VAL A 319 26.25 -12.29 2.88
C VAL A 319 25.68 -13.34 1.94
N MET A 320 26.23 -14.56 1.98
CA MET A 320 25.69 -15.71 1.28
C MET A 320 25.08 -16.65 2.30
N VAL A 321 23.82 -17.04 2.11
CA VAL A 321 23.11 -17.98 2.98
C VAL A 321 22.64 -19.19 2.18
N GLU A 322 22.39 -20.32 2.83
CA GLU A 322 21.78 -21.46 2.15
C GLU A 322 20.31 -21.14 1.84
N TYR A 323 19.81 -21.60 0.69
CA TYR A 323 18.40 -21.37 0.32
C TYR A 323 17.42 -21.92 1.37
N SER A 324 17.76 -23.05 1.99
CA SER A 324 16.97 -23.66 3.07
C SER A 324 16.81 -22.78 4.30
N ASP A 325 17.73 -21.85 4.53
CA ASP A 325 17.74 -20.98 5.71
C ASP A 325 16.80 -19.78 5.52
N LEU A 326 16.36 -19.50 4.29
CA LEU A 326 15.41 -18.42 4.01
C LEU A 326 14.07 -18.62 4.73
N LYS A 327 13.69 -19.86 5.07
CA LYS A 327 12.49 -20.16 5.85
C LYS A 327 12.48 -19.51 7.24
N ASP A 328 13.67 -19.18 7.77
CA ASP A 328 13.83 -18.54 9.08
C ASP A 328 13.75 -17.00 8.96
N TYR A 329 13.52 -16.47 7.76
CA TYR A 329 13.37 -15.04 7.52
C TYR A 329 11.90 -14.67 7.34
N ILE A 330 11.54 -13.49 7.85
CA ILE A 330 10.24 -12.88 7.60
C ILE A 330 10.34 -12.09 6.30
N ARG A 331 9.45 -12.34 5.35
CA ARG A 331 9.31 -11.52 4.13
C ARG A 331 8.54 -10.24 4.49
N LEU A 332 9.22 -9.10 4.44
CA LEU A 332 8.60 -7.81 4.79
C LEU A 332 7.82 -7.23 3.61
N ALA A 333 8.47 -7.09 2.47
CA ALA A 333 7.94 -6.51 1.25
C ALA A 333 8.83 -6.93 0.07
N LYS A 334 8.42 -6.60 -1.15
CA LYS A 334 9.27 -6.73 -2.34
C LYS A 334 9.40 -5.38 -3.01
N LEU A 335 10.57 -5.03 -3.54
CA LEU A 335 10.70 -3.89 -4.42
C LEU A 335 9.82 -4.07 -5.67
N ASP A 336 9.02 -3.05 -6.00
CA ASP A 336 8.26 -3.02 -7.24
C ASP A 336 9.17 -2.71 -8.44
N ASN A 337 8.68 -2.97 -9.65
CA ASN A 337 9.34 -2.57 -10.87
C ASN A 337 9.11 -1.08 -11.14
N PRO A 338 10.12 -0.30 -11.55
CA PRO A 338 11.46 -0.71 -11.96
C PRO A 338 12.52 -0.61 -10.83
N PHE A 339 12.11 -0.48 -9.56
CA PHE A 339 13.05 -0.22 -8.45
C PHE A 339 13.94 -1.43 -8.16
N ALA A 340 13.41 -2.64 -8.27
CA ALA A 340 14.19 -3.88 -8.18
C ALA A 340 15.31 -3.92 -9.25
N GLU A 341 14.98 -3.61 -10.50
CA GLU A 341 15.94 -3.54 -11.60
C GLU A 341 16.94 -2.41 -11.41
N GLY A 342 16.49 -1.24 -10.93
CA GLY A 342 17.35 -0.11 -10.60
C GLY A 342 18.38 -0.45 -9.51
N MET A 343 17.96 -1.19 -8.49
CA MET A 343 18.84 -1.69 -7.43
C MET A 343 19.87 -2.67 -8.00
N ILE A 344 19.44 -3.67 -8.78
CA ILE A 344 20.32 -4.68 -9.37
C ILE A 344 21.31 -4.06 -10.36
N ALA A 345 20.85 -3.09 -11.18
CA ALA A 345 21.73 -2.36 -12.07
C ALA A 345 22.81 -1.58 -11.30
N SER A 346 22.45 -0.99 -10.15
CA SER A 346 23.41 -0.29 -9.28
C SER A 346 24.41 -1.28 -8.68
N PHE A 347 23.95 -2.44 -8.21
CA PHE A 347 24.84 -3.51 -7.74
C PHE A 347 25.83 -3.97 -8.82
N ILE A 348 25.36 -4.24 -10.05
CA ILE A 348 26.20 -4.66 -11.18
C ILE A 348 27.24 -3.58 -11.51
N ARG A 349 26.82 -2.31 -11.62
CA ARG A 349 27.73 -1.20 -11.91
C ARG A 349 28.76 -1.00 -10.81
N TYR A 350 28.40 -1.23 -9.55
CA TYR A 350 29.33 -1.15 -8.43
C TYR A 350 30.34 -2.30 -8.42
N TYR A 351 29.88 -3.53 -8.61
CA TYR A 351 30.73 -4.72 -8.47
C TYR A 351 31.66 -4.93 -9.66
N ASN A 352 31.26 -4.49 -10.86
CA ASN A 352 32.06 -4.62 -12.08
C ASN A 352 32.85 -3.35 -12.42
N ARG A 353 33.12 -2.47 -11.44
CA ARG A 353 33.96 -1.28 -11.67
C ARG A 353 35.37 -1.71 -12.05
N ILE A 354 35.84 -1.20 -13.18
CA ILE A 354 37.24 -1.29 -13.58
C ILE A 354 37.90 0.01 -13.13
N GLY A 355 38.72 -0.06 -12.08
CA GLY A 355 39.52 1.08 -11.66
C GLY A 355 40.63 1.37 -12.66
N TYR A 356 40.87 2.65 -12.95
CA TYR A 356 42.08 3.11 -13.61
C TYR A 356 42.76 4.15 -12.71
N PRO A 357 44.10 4.30 -12.76
CA PRO A 357 44.80 5.30 -11.97
C PRO A 357 44.30 6.71 -12.29
N ASP A 358 44.09 7.53 -11.26
CA ASP A 358 43.77 8.94 -11.43
C ASP A 358 44.93 9.66 -12.13
N ILE A 359 44.60 10.52 -13.08
CA ILE A 359 45.59 11.35 -13.75
C ILE A 359 46.04 12.47 -12.82
N ASP A 360 47.34 12.77 -12.78
CA ASP A 360 47.85 13.92 -12.03
C ASP A 360 47.41 15.22 -12.73
N SER A 361 46.28 15.76 -12.29
CA SER A 361 45.69 16.97 -12.86
C SER A 361 46.58 18.19 -12.65
N ASP A 362 47.27 18.27 -11.51
CA ASP A 362 48.14 19.41 -11.18
C ASP A 362 49.38 19.41 -12.09
N TYR A 363 49.96 18.23 -12.32
CA TYR A 363 51.04 18.06 -13.30
C TYR A 363 50.63 18.49 -14.70
N ILE A 364 49.43 18.14 -15.17
CA ILE A 364 48.94 18.55 -16.50
C ILE A 364 48.69 20.06 -16.56
N ILE A 365 47.97 20.61 -15.58
CA ILE A 365 47.61 22.03 -15.53
C ILE A 365 48.86 22.91 -15.48
N SER A 366 49.91 22.50 -14.75
CA SER A 366 51.18 23.24 -14.69
C SER A 366 51.94 23.35 -16.02
N ARG A 367 51.51 22.61 -17.05
CA ARG A 367 52.14 22.53 -18.38
C ARG A 367 51.26 23.10 -19.51
N ILE A 368 50.12 23.68 -19.17
CA ILE A 368 49.28 24.53 -20.03
C ILE A 368 49.63 25.98 -19.70
#